data_AF-D2HSW8-F1
#
_entry.id   AF-D2HSW8-F1
#
_cell.length_a   1.000
_cell.length_b   1.000
_cell.length_c   1.000
_cell.angle_alpha   90.00
_cell.angle_beta   90.00
_cell.angle_gamma   90.00
#
_symmetry.space_group_name_H-M   'P 1'
#
loop_
_entity.id
_entity.type
_entity.pdbx_description
1 polymer ?
#
loop_
_entity_poly.entity_id
_entity_poly.type
_entity_poly.pdbx_seq_one_letter_code
_entity_poly.pdbx_strand_id
1 'polypeptide(L)'
;GLLGEKYGNIRIPGEVEASEFEMILDAAIEAKLETKLLEEWYCRDENSVPAAYYLRPKSEMLKSNKNAMQPSAKADNEKTWQEISDEIKKIFKAAVKLLHEKGKMKYSQAKRYLFSAIEDEFDFALGKQTPAFLKKCVCYIRKIANIERFVKIPEMGKYMDITGTEPRMMRDAEAQEKLIKLRDEFIPTIVASSNLRVYTSVTHCDMKLGYSQEIENHYIEGLGKQFYEDMIDIIQATVQQNFDTETDTLYDEILQHSSLCKTYASFYEYKCESLNIVHKYVLPSKTGHINPLVIYGGPCTGKTLLLAEVAKKVRAFS
;
A
#
# COMPACT_ATOMS: atom_id res chain seq x y z
N GLY A 1 0.25 -7.12 -5.70
CA GLY A 1 -1.05 -6.70 -6.26
C GLY A 1 -1.54 -7.72 -7.27
N LEU A 2 -2.85 -7.83 -7.47
CA LEU A 2 -3.47 -8.65 -8.52
C LEU A 2 -4.30 -7.73 -9.40
N LEU A 3 -4.11 -7.77 -10.71
CA LEU A 3 -4.86 -6.96 -11.68
C LEU A 3 -5.47 -7.85 -12.75
N GLY A 4 -6.76 -7.69 -13.01
CA GLY A 4 -7.50 -8.42 -14.05
C GLY A 4 -8.00 -7.52 -15.18
N GLU A 5 -9.00 -7.99 -15.92
CA GLU A 5 -9.62 -7.27 -17.05
C GLU A 5 -10.79 -6.35 -16.66
N LYS A 6 -11.03 -6.20 -15.35
CA LYS A 6 -12.05 -5.34 -14.77
C LYS A 6 -11.39 -4.21 -13.98
N TYR A 7 -11.64 -2.98 -14.40
CA TYR A 7 -11.23 -1.79 -13.69
C TYR A 7 -12.08 -1.58 -12.43
N GLY A 8 -13.37 -1.91 -12.53
CA GLY A 8 -14.31 -1.85 -11.43
C GLY A 8 -14.90 -0.46 -11.20
N ASN A 9 -15.83 -0.42 -10.25
CA ASN A 9 -16.58 0.79 -9.94
C ASN A 9 -15.79 1.75 -9.05
N ILE A 10 -16.08 3.03 -9.22
CA ILE A 10 -15.67 4.09 -8.30
C ILE A 10 -16.26 3.80 -6.91
N ARG A 11 -15.45 3.95 -5.87
CA ARG A 11 -15.91 3.82 -4.48
C ARG A 11 -16.71 5.07 -4.10
N ILE A 12 -17.84 4.86 -3.43
CA ILE A 12 -18.55 5.97 -2.78
C ILE A 12 -17.72 6.37 -1.55
N PRO A 13 -17.38 7.67 -1.41
CA PRO A 13 -16.61 8.12 -0.27
C PRO A 13 -17.44 7.96 1.01
N GLY A 14 -16.91 7.26 2.01
CA GLY A 14 -17.57 7.15 3.32
C GLY A 14 -17.54 8.45 4.11
N GLU A 15 -16.55 9.29 3.82
CA GLU A 15 -16.29 10.57 4.47
C GLU A 15 -15.74 11.56 3.43
N VAL A 16 -16.25 12.79 3.48
CA VAL A 16 -15.82 13.91 2.64
C VAL A 16 -15.69 15.15 3.50
N GLU A 17 -14.59 15.90 3.38
CA GLU A 17 -14.45 17.18 4.09
C GLU A 17 -15.61 18.13 3.70
N ALA A 18 -16.16 18.88 4.66
CA ALA A 18 -17.31 19.74 4.40
C ALA A 18 -17.08 20.75 3.27
N SER A 19 -15.89 21.35 3.22
CA SER A 19 -15.52 22.28 2.15
C SER A 19 -15.53 21.62 0.76
N GLU A 20 -15.07 20.36 0.66
CA GLU A 20 -15.07 19.58 -0.57
C GLU A 20 -16.49 19.13 -0.95
N PHE A 21 -17.29 18.69 0.04
CA PHE A 21 -18.65 18.19 -0.20
C PHE A 21 -19.58 19.31 -0.67
N GLU A 22 -19.54 20.48 -0.01
CA GLU A 22 -20.33 21.65 -0.39
C GLU A 22 -19.96 22.12 -1.81
N MET A 23 -18.66 22.13 -2.15
CA MET A 23 -18.20 22.45 -3.50
C MET A 23 -18.73 21.45 -4.56
N ILE A 24 -18.80 20.17 -4.22
CA ILE A 24 -19.35 19.12 -5.09
C ILE A 24 -20.86 19.30 -5.27
N LEU A 25 -21.60 19.65 -4.21
CA LEU A 25 -23.03 19.97 -4.29
C LEU A 25 -23.30 21.15 -5.22
N ASP A 26 -22.57 22.26 -5.06
CA ASP A 26 -22.71 23.44 -5.92
C ASP A 26 -22.47 23.10 -7.40
N ALA A 27 -21.42 22.31 -7.68
CA ALA A 27 -21.12 21.86 -9.03
C ALA A 27 -22.18 20.91 -9.61
N ALA A 28 -22.78 20.05 -8.78
CA ALA A 28 -23.87 19.19 -9.19
C ALA A 28 -25.14 20.00 -9.56
N ILE A 29 -25.46 21.03 -8.77
CA ILE A 29 -26.56 21.97 -9.06
C ILE A 29 -26.28 22.71 -10.37
N GLU A 30 -25.05 23.20 -10.56
CA GLU A 30 -24.63 23.86 -11.80
C GLU A 30 -24.74 22.94 -13.03
N ALA A 31 -24.41 21.65 -12.85
CA ALA A 31 -24.59 20.60 -13.86
C ALA A 31 -26.07 20.17 -14.06
N LYS A 32 -27.02 20.79 -13.37
CA LYS A 32 -28.46 20.49 -13.40
C LYS A 32 -28.79 19.05 -12.98
N LEU A 33 -28.03 18.52 -12.02
CA LEU A 33 -28.27 17.21 -11.42
C LEU A 33 -29.12 17.33 -10.16
N GLU A 34 -29.88 16.29 -9.86
CA GLU A 34 -30.66 16.23 -8.62
C GLU A 34 -29.74 15.89 -7.43
N THR A 35 -29.54 16.85 -6.52
CA THR A 35 -28.65 16.70 -5.35
C THR A 35 -29.32 16.15 -4.11
N LYS A 36 -30.65 16.06 -4.11
CA LYS A 36 -31.44 15.61 -2.96
C LYS A 36 -30.95 14.27 -2.39
N LEU A 37 -30.51 13.38 -3.27
CA LEU A 37 -29.96 12.08 -2.88
C LEU A 37 -28.68 12.23 -2.05
N LEU A 38 -27.78 13.16 -2.39
CA LEU A 38 -26.57 13.39 -1.61
C LEU A 38 -26.89 13.98 -0.24
N GLU A 39 -27.83 14.92 -0.18
CA GLU A 39 -28.27 15.56 1.07
C GLU A 39 -29.00 14.59 2.01
N GLU A 40 -29.74 13.63 1.46
CA GLU A 40 -30.42 12.57 2.23
C GLU A 40 -29.42 11.54 2.77
N TRP A 41 -28.40 11.18 1.98
CA TRP A 41 -27.48 10.08 2.29
C TRP A 41 -26.21 10.50 3.04
N TYR A 42 -25.85 11.77 3.02
CA TYR A 42 -24.72 12.30 3.79
C TYR A 42 -25.19 13.15 4.96
N CYS A 43 -24.52 13.03 6.10
CA CYS A 43 -24.78 13.86 7.28
C CYS A 43 -23.55 14.69 7.61
N ARG A 44 -23.74 16.00 7.79
CA ARG A 44 -22.70 16.89 8.29
C ARG A 44 -22.44 16.60 9.76
N ASP A 45 -21.18 16.40 10.11
CA ASP A 45 -20.70 16.33 11.47
C ASP A 45 -19.78 17.53 11.75
N GLU A 46 -20.20 18.36 12.69
CA GLU A 46 -19.44 19.52 13.15
C GLU A 46 -18.45 19.17 14.28
N ASN A 47 -18.50 17.95 14.81
CA ASN A 47 -17.57 17.50 15.85
C ASN A 47 -16.22 17.05 15.27
N SER A 48 -16.16 16.74 13.97
CA SER A 48 -14.91 16.45 13.28
C SER A 48 -14.12 17.73 13.01
N VAL A 49 -12.79 17.64 13.04
CA VAL A 49 -11.88 18.76 12.79
C VAL A 49 -10.90 18.37 11.67
N PRO A 50 -11.07 18.87 10.43
CA PRO A 50 -12.13 19.78 9.97
C PRO A 50 -13.51 19.10 9.89
N ALA A 51 -14.58 19.90 9.85
CA ALA A 51 -15.94 19.40 9.70
C ALA A 51 -16.07 18.53 8.43
N ALA A 52 -16.89 17.48 8.50
CA ALA A 52 -16.98 16.46 7.45
C ALA A 52 -18.42 15.98 7.24
N TYR A 53 -18.68 15.44 6.06
CA TYR A 53 -19.91 14.74 5.71
C TYR A 53 -19.65 13.24 5.68
N TYR A 54 -20.46 12.48 6.43
CA TYR A 54 -20.37 11.02 6.49
C TYR A 54 -21.54 10.37 5.77
N LEU A 55 -21.24 9.31 5.01
CA LEU A 55 -22.24 8.46 4.39
C LEU A 55 -23.01 7.71 5.48
N ARG A 56 -24.32 7.88 5.51
CA ARG A 56 -25.20 7.25 6.51
C ARG A 56 -25.21 5.72 6.37
N PRO A 57 -25.34 4.97 7.47
CA PRO A 57 -25.41 3.51 7.42
C PRO A 57 -26.57 3.01 6.54
N LYS A 58 -26.27 2.09 5.61
CA LYS A 58 -27.25 1.49 4.69
C LYS A 58 -28.49 0.96 5.41
N SER A 59 -28.29 0.37 6.59
CA SER A 59 -29.34 -0.21 7.42
C SER A 59 -30.36 0.81 7.94
N GLU A 60 -29.96 2.06 8.13
CA GLU A 60 -30.84 3.14 8.61
C GLU A 60 -31.63 3.71 7.43
N MET A 61 -30.94 4.01 6.33
CA MET A 61 -31.54 4.63 5.15
C MET A 61 -32.54 3.73 4.43
N LEU A 62 -32.26 2.43 4.32
CA LEU A 62 -33.17 1.48 3.66
C LEU A 62 -34.42 1.17 4.50
N LYS A 63 -34.36 1.35 5.83
CA LYS A 63 -35.53 1.21 6.71
C LYS A 63 -36.43 2.44 6.65
N SER A 64 -35.85 3.65 6.64
CA SER A 64 -36.62 4.89 6.54
C SER A 64 -37.39 5.02 5.22
N ASN A 65 -36.87 4.44 4.14
CA ASN A 65 -37.53 4.45 2.82
C ASN A 65 -38.65 3.42 2.65
N LYS A 66 -38.84 2.49 3.60
CA LYS A 66 -39.90 1.48 3.54
C LYS A 66 -40.79 1.59 4.78
N ASN A 67 -42.08 1.86 4.58
CA ASN A 67 -43.07 1.79 5.65
C ASN A 67 -42.92 0.46 6.40
N ALA A 68 -42.85 0.52 7.74
CA ALA A 68 -42.39 -0.53 8.66
C ALA A 68 -43.25 -1.82 8.72
N MET A 69 -44.01 -2.15 7.68
CA MET A 69 -45.01 -3.21 7.67
C MET A 69 -44.73 -4.36 6.70
N GLN A 70 -43.57 -4.41 6.04
CA GLN A 70 -43.21 -5.56 5.21
C GLN A 70 -41.74 -6.00 5.41
N PRO A 71 -41.47 -7.27 5.75
CA PRO A 71 -40.13 -7.81 5.73
C PRO A 71 -39.65 -7.93 4.27
N SER A 72 -38.99 -6.90 3.75
CA SER A 72 -38.41 -6.94 2.41
C SER A 72 -37.31 -8.00 2.35
N ALA A 73 -37.33 -8.87 1.34
CA ALA A 73 -36.27 -9.84 1.09
C ALA A 73 -34.91 -9.14 0.94
N LYS A 74 -33.84 -9.74 1.47
CA LYS A 74 -32.46 -9.19 1.40
C LYS A 74 -32.04 -8.77 -0.01
N ALA A 75 -32.51 -9.50 -1.03
CA ALA A 75 -32.24 -9.23 -2.44
C ALA A 75 -32.83 -7.88 -2.94
N ASP A 76 -34.03 -7.50 -2.49
CA ASP A 76 -34.65 -6.23 -2.88
C ASP A 76 -33.87 -5.05 -2.32
N ASN A 77 -33.40 -5.18 -1.07
CA ASN A 77 -32.59 -4.14 -0.42
C ASN A 77 -31.23 -3.94 -1.10
N GLU A 78 -30.61 -5.03 -1.56
CA GLU A 78 -29.34 -4.96 -2.29
C GLU A 78 -29.53 -4.27 -3.65
N LYS A 79 -30.60 -4.60 -4.38
CA LYS A 79 -30.91 -3.96 -5.66
C LYS A 79 -31.20 -2.47 -5.50
N THR A 80 -32.01 -2.09 -4.51
CA THR A 80 -32.29 -0.68 -4.20
C THR A 80 -31.02 0.06 -3.81
N TRP A 81 -30.13 -0.55 -3.01
CA TRP A 81 -28.84 0.05 -2.68
C TRP A 81 -27.95 0.23 -3.92
N GLN A 82 -27.92 -0.75 -4.82
CA GLN A 82 -27.12 -0.68 -6.03
C GLN A 82 -27.57 0.49 -6.92
N GLU A 83 -28.87 0.68 -7.12
CA GLU A 83 -29.44 1.79 -7.91
C GLU A 83 -29.08 3.15 -7.29
N ILE A 84 -29.24 3.29 -5.97
CA ILE A 84 -28.88 4.52 -5.23
C ILE A 84 -27.37 4.79 -5.31
N SER A 85 -26.57 3.75 -5.11
CA SER A 85 -25.11 3.80 -5.17
C SER A 85 -24.62 4.28 -6.54
N ASP A 86 -25.24 3.80 -7.61
CA ASP A 86 -24.87 4.18 -8.96
C ASP A 86 -25.28 5.62 -9.29
N GLU A 87 -26.42 6.10 -8.78
CA GLU A 87 -26.81 7.50 -8.94
C GLU A 87 -25.89 8.45 -8.13
N ILE A 88 -25.54 8.10 -6.88
CA ILE A 88 -24.55 8.86 -6.09
C ILE A 88 -23.22 8.98 -6.85
N LYS A 89 -22.69 7.86 -7.36
CA LYS A 89 -21.44 7.86 -8.14
C LYS A 89 -21.54 8.73 -9.39
N LYS A 90 -22.67 8.70 -10.08
CA LYS A 90 -22.93 9.51 -11.27
C LYS A 90 -22.91 11.01 -10.94
N ILE A 91 -23.54 11.42 -9.84
CA ILE A 91 -23.52 12.81 -9.36
C ILE A 91 -22.09 13.23 -9.04
N PHE A 92 -21.37 12.47 -8.20
CA PHE A 92 -19.98 12.75 -7.85
C PHE A 92 -19.09 12.86 -9.09
N LYS A 93 -19.17 11.89 -10.00
CA LYS A 93 -18.36 11.85 -11.22
C LYS A 93 -18.58 13.08 -12.10
N ALA A 94 -19.83 13.49 -12.30
CA ALA A 94 -20.15 14.65 -13.13
C ALA A 94 -19.71 15.97 -12.47
N ALA A 95 -20.03 16.16 -11.19
CA ALA A 95 -19.66 17.35 -10.43
C ALA A 95 -18.12 17.51 -10.32
N VAL A 96 -17.41 16.43 -10.02
CA VAL A 96 -15.94 16.46 -9.88
C VAL A 96 -15.25 16.71 -11.22
N LYS A 97 -15.74 16.12 -12.33
CA LYS A 97 -15.22 16.44 -13.67
C LYS A 97 -15.39 17.93 -13.98
N LEU A 98 -16.56 18.50 -13.70
CA LEU A 98 -16.83 19.93 -13.91
C LEU A 98 -15.91 20.83 -13.05
N LEU A 99 -15.71 20.48 -11.78
CA LEU A 99 -14.81 21.22 -10.88
C LEU A 99 -13.36 21.16 -11.34
N HIS A 100 -12.93 20.01 -11.83
CA HIS A 100 -11.58 19.81 -12.33
C HIS A 100 -11.34 20.62 -13.61
N GLU A 101 -12.27 20.59 -14.56
CA GLU A 101 -12.22 21.38 -15.80
C GLU A 101 -12.16 22.89 -15.54
N LYS A 102 -12.82 23.35 -14.47
CA LYS A 102 -12.79 24.75 -14.03
C LYS A 102 -11.56 25.13 -13.20
N GLY A 103 -10.66 24.17 -12.94
CA GLY A 103 -9.50 24.39 -12.08
C GLY A 103 -9.82 24.66 -10.61
N LYS A 104 -11.08 24.44 -10.18
CA LYS A 104 -11.52 24.61 -8.78
C LYS A 104 -11.11 23.43 -7.90
N MET A 105 -10.94 22.25 -8.49
CA MET A 105 -10.48 21.05 -7.78
C MET A 105 -9.18 20.52 -8.38
N LYS A 106 -8.17 20.30 -7.53
CA LYS A 106 -6.87 19.75 -7.95
C LYS A 106 -7.03 18.30 -8.39
N TYR A 107 -6.15 17.85 -9.28
CA TYR A 107 -6.12 16.46 -9.73
C TYR A 107 -6.02 15.45 -8.57
N SER A 108 -5.21 15.76 -7.55
CA SER A 108 -5.04 14.92 -6.36
C SER A 108 -6.31 14.78 -5.50
N GLN A 109 -7.22 15.75 -5.58
CA GLN A 109 -8.53 15.70 -4.91
C GLN A 109 -9.52 14.96 -5.81
N ALA A 110 -9.57 15.31 -7.09
CA ALA A 110 -10.48 14.72 -8.07
C ALA A 110 -10.32 13.20 -8.19
N LYS A 111 -9.09 12.67 -8.13
CA LYS A 111 -8.84 11.23 -8.22
C LYS A 111 -9.60 10.41 -7.18
N ARG A 112 -9.79 10.94 -5.97
CA ARG A 112 -10.51 10.26 -4.86
C ARG A 112 -11.97 9.94 -5.19
N TYR A 113 -12.54 10.64 -6.17
CA TYR A 113 -13.94 10.49 -6.59
C TYR A 113 -14.07 9.93 -8.01
N LEU A 114 -12.95 9.69 -8.71
CA LEU A 114 -12.93 9.26 -10.10
C LEU A 114 -12.22 7.93 -10.32
N PHE A 115 -11.42 7.47 -9.35
CA PHE A 115 -10.68 6.22 -9.43
C PHE A 115 -11.49 5.05 -8.88
N SER A 116 -11.25 3.88 -9.43
CA SER A 116 -11.77 2.64 -8.86
C SER A 116 -10.94 2.23 -7.65
N ALA A 117 -11.53 1.32 -6.87
CA ALA A 117 -10.87 0.64 -5.77
C ALA A 117 -9.45 0.13 -6.12
N ILE A 118 -9.30 -0.47 -7.30
CA ILE A 118 -8.04 -1.09 -7.71
C ILE A 118 -7.01 -0.04 -8.09
N GLU A 119 -7.40 1.05 -8.76
CA GLU A 119 -6.45 2.11 -9.11
C GLU A 119 -5.93 2.83 -7.85
N ASP A 120 -6.81 3.13 -6.89
CA ASP A 120 -6.39 3.71 -5.61
C ASP A 120 -5.43 2.80 -4.84
N GLU A 121 -5.70 1.49 -4.81
CA GLU A 121 -4.83 0.51 -4.14
C GLU A 121 -3.44 0.44 -4.80
N PHE A 122 -3.37 0.48 -6.13
CA PHE A 122 -2.12 0.47 -6.86
C PHE A 122 -1.35 1.79 -6.74
N ASP A 123 -2.01 2.94 -6.81
CA ASP A 123 -1.38 4.25 -6.59
C ASP A 123 -0.79 4.35 -5.17
N PHE A 124 -1.52 3.88 -4.16
CA PHE A 124 -1.04 3.85 -2.78
C PHE A 124 0.13 2.88 -2.58
N ALA A 125 -0.02 1.65 -3.08
CA ALA A 125 0.96 0.58 -2.86
C ALA A 125 2.24 0.75 -3.69
N LEU A 126 2.17 1.39 -4.86
CA LEU A 126 3.31 1.48 -5.78
C LEU A 126 3.77 2.92 -6.07
N GLY A 127 2.86 3.90 -6.13
CA GLY A 127 3.13 5.20 -6.75
C GLY A 127 4.10 6.11 -5.99
N LYS A 128 4.24 5.96 -4.67
CA LYS A 128 5.12 6.81 -3.83
C LYS A 128 6.06 6.00 -2.93
N GLN A 129 6.48 4.83 -3.39
CA GLN A 129 7.35 3.95 -2.62
C GLN A 129 8.81 4.03 -3.04
N THR A 130 9.72 3.66 -2.13
CA THR A 130 11.15 3.59 -2.45
C THR A 130 11.46 2.36 -3.32
N PRO A 131 12.49 2.40 -4.18
CA PRO A 131 12.91 1.23 -4.94
C PRO A 131 13.23 0.01 -4.06
N ALA A 132 13.77 0.23 -2.86
CA ALA A 132 14.05 -0.83 -1.90
C ALA A 132 12.78 -1.52 -1.38
N PHE A 133 11.71 -0.75 -1.16
CA PHE A 133 10.40 -1.31 -0.81
C PHE A 133 9.81 -2.08 -1.99
N LEU A 134 9.84 -1.51 -3.19
CA LEU A 134 9.24 -2.09 -4.39
C LEU A 134 9.90 -3.40 -4.85
N LYS A 135 11.19 -3.61 -4.54
CA LYS A 135 11.87 -4.90 -4.74
C LYS A 135 11.25 -6.05 -3.94
N LYS A 136 10.56 -5.73 -2.84
CA LYS A 136 9.83 -6.69 -1.99
C LYS A 136 8.37 -6.87 -2.43
N CYS A 137 7.94 -6.13 -3.45
CA CYS A 137 6.59 -6.23 -3.99
C CYS A 137 6.56 -7.13 -5.23
N VAL A 138 5.42 -7.78 -5.41
CA VAL A 138 5.11 -8.57 -6.60
C VAL A 138 3.73 -8.18 -7.13
N CYS A 139 3.59 -8.15 -8.46
CA CYS A 139 2.34 -7.90 -9.14
C CYS A 139 2.01 -9.03 -10.12
N TYR A 140 0.78 -9.51 -10.08
CA TYR A 140 0.24 -10.50 -11.01
C TYR A 140 -0.82 -9.84 -11.87
N ILE A 141 -0.67 -9.96 -13.19
CA ILE A 141 -1.60 -9.40 -14.18
C ILE A 141 -2.21 -10.57 -14.93
N ARG A 142 -3.54 -10.70 -14.88
CA ARG A 142 -4.28 -11.63 -15.75
C ARG A 142 -4.89 -10.85 -16.91
N LYS A 143 -4.47 -11.20 -18.12
CA LYS A 143 -5.13 -10.79 -19.36
C LYS A 143 -6.05 -11.91 -19.83
N ILE A 144 -7.25 -11.56 -20.29
CA ILE A 144 -8.17 -12.51 -20.94
C ILE A 144 -8.21 -12.15 -22.42
N ALA A 145 -7.79 -13.09 -23.28
CA ALA A 145 -7.65 -12.83 -24.71
C ALA A 145 -9.02 -12.67 -25.39
N ASN A 146 -9.14 -11.64 -26.23
CA ASN A 146 -10.35 -11.31 -26.99
C ASN A 146 -11.63 -11.19 -26.12
N ILE A 147 -11.47 -10.69 -24.90
CA ILE A 147 -12.54 -10.64 -23.90
C ILE A 147 -13.77 -9.85 -24.40
N GLU A 148 -13.57 -8.86 -25.28
CA GLU A 148 -14.61 -8.04 -25.90
C GLU A 148 -15.63 -8.82 -26.74
N ARG A 149 -15.28 -10.03 -27.23
CA ARG A 149 -16.20 -10.88 -27.99
C ARG A 149 -17.32 -11.46 -27.13
N PHE A 150 -17.13 -11.48 -25.81
CA PHE A 150 -18.00 -12.16 -24.86
C PHE A 150 -18.87 -11.19 -24.04
N VAL A 151 -18.95 -9.91 -24.42
CA VAL A 151 -19.74 -8.89 -23.72
C VAL A 151 -21.23 -9.26 -23.56
N LYS A 152 -21.77 -10.04 -24.51
CA LYS A 152 -23.16 -10.50 -24.48
C LYS A 152 -23.41 -11.66 -23.51
N ILE A 153 -22.37 -12.25 -22.93
CA ILE A 153 -22.48 -13.33 -21.94
C ILE A 153 -22.58 -12.66 -20.56
N PRO A 154 -23.73 -12.77 -19.84
CA PRO A 154 -23.93 -12.08 -18.57
C PRO A 154 -22.85 -12.38 -17.51
N GLU A 155 -22.34 -13.62 -17.48
CA GLU A 155 -21.31 -14.08 -16.56
C GLU A 155 -19.99 -13.33 -16.73
N MET A 156 -19.73 -12.75 -17.90
CA MET A 156 -18.52 -11.97 -18.18
C MET A 156 -18.48 -10.64 -17.44
N GLY A 157 -19.60 -10.16 -16.90
CA GLY A 157 -19.64 -8.98 -16.04
C GLY A 157 -18.80 -9.12 -14.76
N LYS A 158 -18.39 -10.35 -14.40
CA LYS A 158 -17.41 -10.59 -13.33
C LYS A 158 -15.99 -10.18 -13.71
N TYR A 159 -15.66 -10.23 -15.00
CA TYR A 159 -14.30 -10.09 -15.52
C TYR A 159 -14.06 -8.82 -16.34
N MET A 160 -15.12 -8.10 -16.72
CA MET A 160 -15.03 -6.81 -17.41
C MET A 160 -16.12 -5.85 -16.92
N ASP A 161 -15.91 -4.56 -17.13
CA ASP A 161 -16.93 -3.54 -16.91
C ASP A 161 -17.83 -3.44 -18.15
N ILE A 162 -19.14 -3.62 -17.93
CA ILE A 162 -20.17 -3.63 -18.99
C ILE A 162 -21.15 -2.50 -18.70
N THR A 163 -21.54 -1.79 -19.75
CA THR A 163 -22.57 -0.74 -19.72
C THR A 163 -23.71 -1.08 -20.68
N GLY A 164 -24.88 -0.49 -20.38
CA GLY A 164 -26.11 -0.72 -21.13
C GLY A 164 -26.91 -1.92 -20.66
N THR A 165 -28.13 -2.03 -21.18
CA THR A 165 -29.04 -3.16 -20.96
C THR A 165 -29.14 -3.99 -22.24
N GLU A 166 -29.48 -5.27 -22.09
CA GLU A 166 -29.89 -6.14 -23.21
C GLU A 166 -30.87 -5.40 -24.15
N PRO A 167 -30.67 -5.41 -25.49
CA PRO A 167 -29.63 -6.10 -26.27
C PRO A 167 -28.39 -5.25 -26.60
N ARG A 168 -28.28 -4.02 -26.07
CA ARG A 168 -27.22 -3.04 -26.39
C ARG A 168 -26.09 -3.04 -25.35
N MET A 169 -25.76 -4.20 -24.79
CA MET A 169 -24.63 -4.34 -23.87
C MET A 169 -23.31 -4.11 -24.60
N MET A 170 -22.46 -3.26 -24.02
CA MET A 170 -21.13 -2.92 -24.54
C MET A 170 -20.13 -2.81 -23.40
N ARG A 171 -18.83 -3.02 -23.69
CA ARG A 171 -17.78 -2.79 -22.70
C ARG A 171 -17.72 -1.29 -22.37
N ASP A 172 -17.56 -0.96 -21.08
CA ASP A 172 -17.38 0.43 -20.66
C ASP A 172 -16.05 0.98 -21.20
N ALA A 173 -16.14 1.94 -22.12
CA ALA A 173 -14.97 2.52 -22.78
C ALA A 173 -14.10 3.35 -21.82
N GLU A 174 -14.71 4.07 -20.87
CA GLU A 174 -13.95 4.88 -19.90
C GLU A 174 -13.22 4.00 -18.90
N ALA A 175 -13.89 2.95 -18.39
CA ALA A 175 -13.26 1.97 -17.51
C ALA A 175 -12.13 1.21 -18.23
N GLN A 176 -12.33 0.87 -19.50
CA GLN A 176 -11.30 0.22 -20.32
C GLN A 176 -10.09 1.13 -20.54
N GLU A 177 -10.28 2.41 -20.85
CA GLU A 177 -9.18 3.37 -21.02
C GLU A 177 -8.36 3.50 -19.73
N LYS A 178 -9.02 3.63 -18.58
CA LYS A 178 -8.35 3.72 -17.27
C LYS A 178 -7.60 2.43 -16.93
N LEU A 179 -8.18 1.27 -17.24
CA LEU A 179 -7.50 -0.01 -17.05
C LEU A 179 -6.22 -0.10 -17.88
N ILE A 180 -6.26 0.34 -19.15
CA ILE A 180 -5.10 0.35 -20.04
C ILE A 180 -4.01 1.26 -19.46
N LYS A 181 -4.36 2.48 -19.02
CA LYS A 181 -3.40 3.38 -18.38
C LYS A 181 -2.78 2.76 -17.12
N LEU A 182 -3.59 2.15 -16.25
CA LEU A 182 -3.08 1.50 -15.04
C LEU A 182 -2.15 0.32 -15.36
N ARG A 183 -2.56 -0.55 -16.29
CA ARG A 183 -1.89 -1.82 -16.59
C ARG A 183 -0.68 -1.65 -17.50
N ASP A 184 -0.79 -0.84 -18.54
CA ASP A 184 0.16 -0.78 -19.64
C ASP A 184 0.99 0.53 -19.64
N GLU A 185 0.67 1.50 -18.79
CA GLU A 185 1.49 2.73 -18.61
C GLU A 185 2.05 2.84 -17.19
N PHE A 186 1.19 2.85 -16.16
CA PHE A 186 1.60 3.06 -14.77
C PHE A 186 2.48 1.92 -14.25
N ILE A 187 2.02 0.66 -14.30
CA ILE A 187 2.81 -0.48 -13.79
C ILE A 187 4.16 -0.59 -14.50
N PRO A 188 4.25 -0.54 -15.85
CA PRO A 188 5.54 -0.58 -16.53
C PRO A 188 6.49 0.57 -16.16
N THR A 189 5.95 1.78 -15.92
CA THR A 189 6.74 2.91 -15.43
C THR A 189 7.37 2.62 -14.07
N ILE A 190 6.61 2.02 -13.15
CA ILE A 190 7.14 1.60 -11.84
C ILE A 190 8.21 0.53 -12.03
N VAL A 191 7.95 -0.52 -12.83
CA VAL A 191 8.92 -1.59 -13.12
C VAL A 191 10.25 -1.05 -13.61
N ALA A 192 10.22 -0.10 -14.56
CA ALA A 192 11.42 0.51 -15.12
C ALA A 192 12.24 1.29 -14.08
N SER A 193 11.59 1.81 -13.02
CA SER A 193 12.23 2.63 -11.99
C SER A 193 12.64 1.86 -10.72
N SER A 194 12.12 0.66 -10.49
CA SER A 194 12.16 0.04 -9.15
C SER A 194 12.43 -1.46 -9.10
N ASN A 195 12.65 -2.13 -10.24
CA ASN A 195 12.76 -3.60 -10.33
C ASN A 195 11.59 -4.35 -9.67
N LEU A 196 10.39 -3.78 -9.76
CA LEU A 196 9.15 -4.44 -9.31
C LEU A 196 8.98 -5.76 -10.08
N ARG A 197 8.71 -6.86 -9.37
CA ARG A 197 8.43 -8.17 -10.01
C ARG A 197 7.01 -8.15 -10.57
N VAL A 198 6.87 -8.41 -11.87
CA VAL A 198 5.57 -8.43 -12.54
C VAL A 198 5.45 -9.67 -13.42
N TYR A 199 4.38 -10.43 -13.21
CA TYR A 199 4.05 -11.61 -14.01
C TYR A 199 2.74 -11.37 -14.75
N THR A 200 2.73 -11.58 -16.06
CA THR A 200 1.53 -11.47 -16.88
C THR A 200 1.13 -12.84 -17.41
N SER A 201 -0.06 -13.30 -17.05
CA SER A 201 -0.65 -14.53 -17.56
C SER A 201 -1.78 -14.20 -18.54
N VAL A 202 -1.82 -14.90 -19.67
CA VAL A 202 -2.90 -14.77 -20.65
C VAL A 202 -3.77 -16.03 -20.57
N THR A 203 -5.06 -15.82 -20.42
CA THR A 203 -6.08 -16.88 -20.36
C THR A 203 -7.04 -16.70 -21.53
N HIS A 204 -7.67 -17.79 -21.97
CA HIS A 204 -8.52 -17.82 -23.14
C HIS A 204 -9.91 -18.29 -22.75
N CYS A 205 -10.94 -17.57 -23.17
CA CYS A 205 -12.33 -17.99 -23.00
C CYS A 205 -12.69 -19.14 -23.92
N ASP A 206 -13.65 -19.96 -23.49
CA ASP A 206 -14.40 -20.85 -24.36
C ASP A 206 -15.32 -20.02 -25.27
N MET A 207 -15.43 -20.41 -26.54
CA MET A 207 -16.14 -19.62 -27.55
C MET A 207 -17.66 -19.53 -27.31
N LYS A 208 -18.25 -20.49 -26.60
CA LYS A 208 -19.70 -20.55 -26.32
C LYS A 208 -20.03 -20.14 -24.90
N LEU A 209 -19.21 -20.57 -23.94
CA LEU A 209 -19.49 -20.40 -22.51
C LEU A 209 -18.77 -19.19 -21.90
N GLY A 210 -17.88 -18.53 -22.64
CA GLY A 210 -17.07 -17.45 -22.11
C GLY A 210 -16.00 -17.98 -21.16
N TYR A 211 -15.83 -17.33 -20.00
CA TYR A 211 -14.81 -17.74 -19.04
C TYR A 211 -15.33 -18.83 -18.10
N SER A 212 -14.95 -20.09 -18.38
CA SER A 212 -15.44 -21.25 -17.63
C SER A 212 -14.74 -21.43 -16.27
N GLN A 213 -15.37 -22.22 -15.39
CA GLN A 213 -14.82 -22.52 -14.06
C GLN A 213 -13.51 -23.31 -14.15
N GLU A 214 -13.34 -24.17 -15.16
CA GLU A 214 -12.12 -24.96 -15.37
C GLU A 214 -10.94 -24.04 -15.72
N ILE A 215 -11.15 -23.06 -16.59
CA ILE A 215 -10.13 -22.06 -16.94
C ILE A 215 -9.78 -21.20 -15.71
N GLU A 216 -10.79 -20.82 -14.92
CA GLU A 216 -10.59 -20.09 -13.67
C GLU A 216 -9.76 -20.89 -12.66
N ASN A 217 -10.13 -22.14 -12.40
CA ASN A 217 -9.45 -23.01 -11.45
C ASN A 217 -7.99 -23.26 -11.87
N HIS A 218 -7.75 -23.55 -13.16
CA HIS A 218 -6.40 -23.73 -13.68
C HIS A 218 -5.54 -22.47 -13.49
N TYR A 219 -6.09 -21.29 -13.74
CA TYR A 219 -5.41 -20.03 -13.49
C TYR A 219 -5.12 -19.83 -11.99
N ILE A 220 -6.08 -20.09 -11.10
CA ILE A 220 -5.94 -19.93 -9.66
C ILE A 220 -4.87 -20.88 -9.10
N GLU A 221 -4.84 -22.14 -9.55
CA GLU A 221 -3.82 -23.11 -9.15
C GLU A 221 -2.41 -22.65 -9.57
N GLY A 222 -2.27 -22.21 -10.82
CA GLY A 222 -1.01 -21.66 -11.32
C GLY A 222 -0.56 -20.40 -10.57
N LEU A 223 -1.49 -19.48 -10.32
CA LEU A 223 -1.25 -18.26 -9.54
C LEU A 223 -0.85 -18.60 -8.10
N GLY A 224 -1.51 -19.56 -7.46
CA GLY A 224 -1.22 -19.97 -6.09
C GLY A 224 0.19 -20.56 -5.95
N LYS A 225 0.60 -21.39 -6.91
CA LYS A 225 1.96 -21.94 -6.96
C LYS A 225 3.00 -20.83 -7.16
N GLN A 226 2.79 -19.95 -8.14
CA GLN A 226 3.70 -18.82 -8.41
C GLN A 226 3.81 -17.89 -7.20
N PHE A 227 2.69 -17.56 -6.56
CA PHE A 227 2.65 -16.74 -5.36
C PHE A 227 3.45 -17.36 -4.22
N TYR A 228 3.30 -18.67 -4.00
CA TYR A 228 4.07 -19.37 -2.97
C TYR A 228 5.58 -19.27 -3.22
N GLU A 229 6.02 -19.57 -4.45
CA GLU A 229 7.43 -19.51 -4.85
C GLU A 229 7.99 -18.09 -4.69
N ASP A 230 7.28 -17.08 -5.20
CA ASP A 230 7.71 -15.67 -5.10
C ASP A 230 7.83 -15.19 -3.66
N MET A 231 6.89 -15.59 -2.78
CA MET A 231 6.93 -15.21 -1.37
C MET A 231 8.13 -15.83 -0.64
N ILE A 232 8.44 -17.10 -0.92
CA ILE A 232 9.64 -17.75 -0.38
C ILE A 232 10.89 -17.01 -0.84
N ASP A 233 11.01 -16.70 -2.13
CA ASP A 233 12.16 -16.01 -2.69
C ASP A 233 12.34 -14.59 -2.12
N ILE A 234 11.24 -13.83 -1.96
CA ILE A 234 11.28 -12.49 -1.37
C ILE A 234 11.71 -12.53 0.09
N ILE A 235 11.19 -13.49 0.87
CA ILE A 235 11.53 -13.65 2.29
C ILE A 235 13.01 -14.02 2.42
N GLN A 236 13.49 -15.02 1.67
CA GLN A 236 14.89 -15.45 1.71
C GLN A 236 15.84 -14.32 1.33
N ALA A 237 15.55 -13.59 0.25
CA ALA A 237 16.35 -12.45 -0.17
C ALA A 237 16.37 -11.32 0.88
N THR A 238 15.24 -11.07 1.55
CA THR A 238 15.14 -10.03 2.58
C THR A 238 15.92 -10.41 3.84
N VAL A 239 15.84 -11.68 4.27
CA VAL A 239 16.58 -12.19 5.43
C VAL A 239 18.08 -12.08 5.19
N GLN A 240 18.56 -12.49 4.01
CA GLN A 240 19.97 -12.39 3.65
C GLN A 240 20.48 -10.95 3.67
N GLN A 241 19.72 -10.00 3.08
CA GLN A 241 20.07 -8.58 3.14
C GLN A 241 20.15 -8.03 4.56
N ASN A 242 19.26 -8.45 5.46
CA ASN A 242 19.29 -8.01 6.85
C ASN A 242 20.54 -8.51 7.58
N PHE A 243 20.96 -9.77 7.35
CA PHE A 243 22.20 -10.30 7.93
C PHE A 243 23.42 -9.52 7.46
N ASP A 244 23.51 -9.21 6.17
CA ASP A 244 24.61 -8.41 5.62
C ASP A 244 24.63 -6.99 6.22
N THR A 245 23.45 -6.41 6.49
CA THR A 245 23.33 -5.05 7.06
C THR A 245 23.58 -5.00 8.58
N GLU A 246 23.18 -6.03 9.34
CA GLU A 246 23.47 -6.11 10.79
C GLU A 246 24.97 -6.29 11.06
N THR A 247 25.69 -6.99 10.16
CA THR A 247 27.15 -7.01 10.25
C THR A 247 27.77 -5.64 10.03
N ASP A 248 27.19 -4.80 9.17
CA ASP A 248 27.69 -3.45 8.91
C ASP A 248 27.49 -2.50 10.10
N THR A 249 26.36 -2.56 10.82
CA THR A 249 26.14 -1.67 11.98
C THR A 249 27.07 -1.98 13.14
N LEU A 250 27.28 -3.27 13.44
CA LEU A 250 28.27 -3.71 14.41
C LEU A 250 29.69 -3.32 13.95
N TYR A 251 29.98 -3.45 12.64
CA TYR A 251 31.27 -3.07 12.08
C TYR A 251 31.52 -1.56 12.20
N ASP A 252 30.53 -0.73 11.88
CA ASP A 252 30.57 0.74 12.02
C ASP A 252 30.74 1.16 13.48
N GLU A 253 30.01 0.53 14.40
CA GLU A 253 30.16 0.75 15.85
C GLU A 253 31.57 0.39 16.32
N ILE A 254 32.09 -0.77 15.91
CA ILE A 254 33.47 -1.19 16.19
C ILE A 254 34.47 -0.18 15.63
N LEU A 255 34.23 0.35 14.42
CA LEU A 255 35.11 1.30 13.76
C LEU A 255 35.12 2.66 14.46
N GLN A 256 33.95 3.17 14.86
CA GLN A 256 33.80 4.38 15.66
C GLN A 256 34.47 4.25 17.02
N HIS A 257 34.20 3.17 17.76
CA HIS A 257 34.85 2.92 19.05
C HIS A 257 36.36 2.76 18.90
N SER A 258 36.84 2.10 17.85
CA SER A 258 38.27 1.98 17.54
C SER A 258 38.92 3.36 17.27
N SER A 259 38.24 4.24 16.53
CA SER A 259 38.69 5.62 16.27
C SER A 259 38.75 6.48 17.54
N LEU A 260 37.71 6.40 18.37
CA LEU A 260 37.66 7.07 19.67
C LEU A 260 38.76 6.56 20.60
N CYS A 261 38.97 5.25 20.68
CA CYS A 261 40.06 4.67 21.46
C CYS A 261 41.43 5.14 21.00
N LYS A 262 41.69 5.25 19.68
CA LYS A 262 42.95 5.82 19.18
C LYS A 262 43.15 7.27 19.63
N THR A 263 42.09 8.07 19.54
CA THR A 263 42.10 9.49 19.96
C THR A 263 42.31 9.63 21.46
N TYR A 264 41.60 8.85 22.27
CA TYR A 264 41.75 8.91 23.73
C TYR A 264 43.10 8.38 24.19
N ALA A 265 43.65 7.34 23.55
CA ALA A 265 44.98 6.84 23.87
C ALA A 265 46.10 7.84 23.54
N SER A 266 45.92 8.76 22.57
CA SER A 266 46.94 9.81 22.34
C SER A 266 47.00 10.85 23.45
N PHE A 267 45.94 10.99 24.25
CA PHE A 267 45.91 11.88 25.42
C PHE A 267 46.38 11.19 26.71
N TYR A 268 46.77 9.91 26.65
CA TYR A 268 47.25 9.17 27.81
C TYR A 268 48.75 9.39 28.02
N GLU A 269 49.11 10.33 28.89
CA GLU A 269 50.52 10.65 29.18
C GLU A 269 51.07 9.95 30.45
N TYR A 270 50.20 9.41 31.30
CA TYR A 270 50.58 8.97 32.66
C TYR A 270 50.54 7.44 32.84
N LYS A 271 51.68 6.78 33.06
CA LYS A 271 51.72 5.34 33.40
C LYS A 271 51.27 5.12 34.84
N CYS A 272 50.20 4.35 35.05
CA CYS A 272 49.74 3.95 36.39
C CYS A 272 49.78 2.42 36.57
N GLU A 273 49.85 1.96 37.82
CA GLU A 273 49.85 0.53 38.15
C GLU A 273 48.55 -0.17 37.71
N SER A 274 47.42 0.55 37.75
CA SER A 274 46.11 0.05 37.30
C SER A 274 46.12 -0.41 35.84
N LEU A 275 46.97 0.17 34.99
CA LEU A 275 47.13 -0.24 33.60
C LEU A 275 47.62 -1.69 33.50
N ASN A 276 48.59 -2.08 34.34
CA ASN A 276 49.14 -3.44 34.35
C ASN A 276 48.12 -4.46 34.89
N ILE A 277 47.32 -4.06 35.88
CA ILE A 277 46.26 -4.89 36.47
C ILE A 277 45.20 -5.21 35.41
N VAL A 278 44.71 -4.18 34.72
CA VAL A 278 43.71 -4.35 33.65
C VAL A 278 44.29 -5.14 32.48
N HIS A 279 45.53 -4.85 32.08
CA HIS A 279 46.20 -5.61 31.01
C HIS A 279 46.31 -7.11 31.34
N LYS A 280 46.73 -7.46 32.57
CA LYS A 280 46.83 -8.86 33.01
C LYS A 280 45.48 -9.57 33.02
N TYR A 281 44.40 -8.83 33.30
CA TYR A 281 43.04 -9.35 33.31
C TYR A 281 42.49 -9.62 31.91
N VAL A 282 42.87 -8.81 30.91
CA VAL A 282 42.38 -8.96 29.52
C VAL A 282 43.11 -10.08 28.77
N LEU A 283 44.32 -10.46 29.19
CA LEU A 283 45.08 -11.55 28.58
C LEU A 283 44.42 -12.93 28.80
N PRO A 284 44.50 -13.85 27.82
CA PRO A 284 43.92 -15.18 27.96
C PRO A 284 44.47 -15.94 29.18
N SER A 285 43.61 -16.36 30.10
CA SER A 285 43.93 -17.24 31.23
C SER A 285 43.44 -18.66 30.96
N LYS A 286 44.16 -19.67 31.46
CA LYS A 286 43.83 -21.10 31.30
C LYS A 286 42.44 -21.48 31.82
N THR A 287 41.87 -20.70 32.73
CA THR A 287 40.54 -20.94 33.33
C THR A 287 39.45 -20.01 32.79
N GLY A 288 39.79 -19.06 31.91
CA GLY A 288 38.91 -17.95 31.54
C GLY A 288 38.57 -17.03 32.72
N HIS A 289 38.07 -15.84 32.44
CA HIS A 289 37.49 -14.94 33.44
C HIS A 289 35.97 -14.93 33.25
N ILE A 290 35.23 -15.34 34.29
CA ILE A 290 33.75 -15.46 34.24
C ILE A 290 33.05 -14.17 34.68
N ASN A 291 33.72 -13.35 35.51
CA ASN A 291 33.16 -12.11 36.04
C ASN A 291 33.41 -10.94 35.08
N PRO A 292 32.55 -9.90 35.03
CA PRO A 292 32.84 -8.68 34.28
C PRO A 292 33.90 -7.82 34.98
N LEU A 293 34.77 -7.15 34.19
CA LEU A 293 35.72 -6.17 34.70
C LEU A 293 35.01 -4.87 35.07
N VAL A 294 35.21 -4.38 36.29
CA VAL A 294 34.66 -3.10 36.75
C VAL A 294 35.79 -2.13 37.09
N ILE A 295 35.82 -0.98 36.42
CA ILE A 295 36.74 0.13 36.72
C ILE A 295 35.93 1.26 37.36
N TYR A 296 36.23 1.56 38.61
CA TYR A 296 35.55 2.61 39.38
C TYR A 296 36.54 3.72 39.78
N GLY A 297 35.99 4.90 40.05
CA GLY A 297 36.76 6.10 40.39
C GLY A 297 35.90 7.35 40.22
N GLY A 298 36.29 8.47 40.85
CA GLY A 298 35.56 9.74 40.79
C GLY A 298 35.36 10.29 39.37
N PRO A 299 34.51 11.31 39.19
CA PRO A 299 34.39 11.99 37.90
C PRO A 299 35.75 12.55 37.44
N CYS A 300 36.01 12.52 36.14
CA CYS A 300 37.25 13.02 35.52
C CYS A 300 38.58 12.35 35.97
N THR A 301 38.54 11.19 36.63
CA THR A 301 39.77 10.45 37.01
C THR A 301 40.44 9.67 35.86
N GLY A 302 40.07 9.92 34.61
CA GLY A 302 40.73 9.31 33.44
C GLY A 302 40.39 7.85 33.14
N LYS A 303 39.30 7.29 33.69
CA LYS A 303 38.86 5.89 33.45
C LYS A 303 38.75 5.53 31.96
N THR A 304 38.16 6.41 31.16
CA THR A 304 37.98 6.23 29.71
C THR A 304 39.34 6.24 28.97
N LEU A 305 40.26 7.12 29.37
CA LEU A 305 41.61 7.19 28.79
C LEU A 305 42.42 5.92 29.12
N LEU A 306 42.29 5.42 30.35
CA LEU A 306 42.90 4.16 30.79
C LEU A 306 42.42 2.97 29.94
N LEU A 307 41.10 2.84 29.74
CA LEU A 307 40.53 1.78 28.91
C LEU A 307 40.97 1.88 27.44
N ALA A 308 41.03 3.09 26.89
CA ALA A 308 41.51 3.33 25.54
C ALA A 308 42.97 2.90 25.34
N GLU A 309 43.84 3.18 26.31
CA GLU A 309 45.25 2.78 26.29
C GLU A 309 45.43 1.26 26.45
N VAL A 310 44.61 0.61 27.27
CA VAL A 310 44.55 -0.87 27.36
C VAL A 310 44.16 -1.46 26.01
N ALA A 311 43.08 -0.98 25.40
CA ALA A 311 42.57 -1.48 24.12
C ALA A 311 43.60 -1.33 22.99
N LYS A 312 44.35 -0.22 22.97
CA LYS A 312 45.45 0.01 22.04
C LYS A 312 46.58 -1.01 22.23
N LYS A 313 46.97 -1.30 23.47
CA LYS A 313 48.08 -2.23 23.77
C LYS A 313 47.71 -3.68 23.50
N VAL A 314 46.49 -4.10 23.79
CA VAL A 314 46.03 -5.47 23.53
C VAL A 314 46.16 -5.85 22.04
N ARG A 315 45.93 -4.90 21.11
CA ARG A 315 46.12 -5.10 19.67
C ARG A 315 47.58 -5.11 19.19
N ALA A 316 48.52 -4.60 20.00
CA ALA A 316 49.93 -4.51 19.62
C ALA A 316 50.76 -5.75 19.99
N PHE A 317 50.19 -6.68 20.76
CA PHE A 317 50.85 -7.89 21.27
C PHE A 317 50.17 -9.20 20.84
N SER A 318 49.14 -9.11 19.99
CA SER A 318 48.55 -10.22 19.24
C SER A 318 49.15 -10.31 17.84
#